data_AF-A0AAD4H1W5-F1
#
_entry.id   AF-A0AAD4H1W5-F1
#
_cell.length_a   1.000
_cell.length_b   1.000
_cell.length_c   1.000
_cell.angle_alpha   90.00
_cell.angle_beta   90.00
_cell.angle_gamma   90.00
#
_symmetry.space_group_name_H-M   'P 1'
#
loop_
_entity.id
_entity.type
_entity.pdbx_description
1 polymer ?
#
loop_
_entity_poly.entity_id
_entity_poly.type
_entity_poly.pdbx_seq_one_letter_code
_entity_poly.pdbx_strand_id
1 'polypeptide(L)'
;GVDGLRATCDSLANTSYPSTHKLLLIIADGIIRGENEDKTTPDICLDMMTDFIVPREEVEAQSYIAIADGSKRHNMAKIYAGYYRYADDSEMPMEERQKVPMVVIVKCGTPAEAHEKKPGNRGKRDSQIVLMSFLQKVMFDERMTPLEYEFFNAFWNVTKVTPDFYELVLMVDADTKVYPDSLTRMVACMAQDPTVMGLCGETKIANKKESWVTMIQVFEYYISHHLSKAFESIFGGVTCLPGCFCMYRIKAPKGPNRYWVPVLANPDIVEHYSENVVDTLHKKNLLLLGEDRYLTTLMLRTFPKRKMMFVPQAVCKTQVPNEFKVLLSQRRRWINSTIHNLMELVLIRDLCGTFCFSMQFVIFMELVGTVVLPAAISFTLYLIVISFIITPVPIIPLLLLAAILGLPAILILMTSRKVVYVGWMGMYLLSLPIWNFVLPVYAFWHFDDFSWGQTRKVQGEGDPKTDVHGGKEGEFDSSKIVMKKWCEFEREKRIKLGLTNGITGWYQPMSNMAQDDGAGAGM
;
A
#
# COMPACT_ATOMS: atom_id res chain seq x y z
N GLY A 1 -14.32 4.85 9.01
CA GLY A 1 -15.52 5.67 9.22
C GLY A 1 -15.92 6.32 7.94
N VAL A 2 -17.21 6.59 7.79
CA VAL A 2 -17.84 6.99 6.52
C VAL A 2 -17.11 8.16 5.87
N ASP A 3 -16.90 9.26 6.61
CA ASP A 3 -16.34 10.51 6.05
C ASP A 3 -14.95 10.33 5.45
N GLY A 4 -14.09 9.55 6.09
CA GLY A 4 -12.73 9.29 5.60
C GLY A 4 -12.76 8.51 4.28
N LEU A 5 -13.50 7.40 4.26
CA LEU A 5 -13.59 6.53 3.09
C LEU A 5 -14.26 7.26 1.92
N ARG A 6 -15.31 8.04 2.20
CA ARG A 6 -15.99 8.87 1.20
C ARG A 6 -15.08 9.97 0.66
N ALA A 7 -14.38 10.71 1.53
CA ALA A 7 -13.42 11.72 1.11
C ALA A 7 -12.30 11.15 0.21
N THR A 8 -11.81 9.93 0.51
CA THR A 8 -10.84 9.23 -0.34
C THR A 8 -11.46 8.89 -1.70
N CYS A 9 -12.62 8.22 -1.72
CA CYS A 9 -13.26 7.79 -2.96
C CYS A 9 -13.67 8.96 -3.85
N ASP A 10 -14.27 10.01 -3.28
CA ASP A 10 -14.64 11.23 -4.01
C ASP A 10 -13.38 11.89 -4.60
N SER A 11 -12.28 11.96 -3.85
CA SER A 11 -11.04 12.54 -4.36
C SER A 11 -10.42 11.75 -5.52
N LEU A 12 -10.56 10.42 -5.53
CA LEU A 12 -10.08 9.55 -6.60
C LEU A 12 -10.97 9.63 -7.83
N ALA A 13 -12.29 9.61 -7.64
CA ALA A 13 -13.26 9.76 -8.70
C ALA A 13 -13.07 11.11 -9.44
N ASN A 14 -12.84 12.18 -8.67
CA ASN A 14 -12.66 13.56 -9.13
C ASN A 14 -11.26 13.88 -9.72
N THR A 15 -10.39 12.89 -9.87
CA THR A 15 -9.11 13.11 -10.56
C THR A 15 -9.31 13.47 -12.03
N SER A 16 -8.44 14.32 -12.58
CA SER A 16 -8.45 14.74 -13.99
C SER A 16 -8.14 13.62 -14.98
N TYR A 17 -7.78 12.43 -14.49
CA TYR A 17 -7.53 11.27 -15.32
C TYR A 17 -8.87 10.67 -15.80
N PRO A 18 -9.03 10.35 -17.10
CA PRO A 18 -10.30 9.89 -17.67
C PRO A 18 -10.88 8.66 -16.96
N SER A 19 -12.16 8.74 -16.59
CA SER A 19 -12.95 7.63 -16.03
C SER A 19 -13.02 6.39 -16.92
N THR A 20 -12.92 6.56 -18.25
CA THR A 20 -12.87 5.45 -19.21
C THR A 20 -11.61 4.58 -19.10
N HIS A 21 -10.58 5.06 -18.40
CA HIS A 21 -9.28 4.38 -18.25
C HIS A 21 -8.95 4.04 -16.79
N LYS A 22 -9.92 4.14 -15.86
CA LYS A 22 -9.72 3.82 -14.45
C LYS A 22 -10.91 3.05 -13.88
N LEU A 23 -10.60 2.16 -12.94
CA LEU A 23 -11.57 1.43 -12.12
C LEU A 23 -11.24 1.69 -10.65
N LEU A 24 -12.25 1.95 -9.82
CA LEU A 24 -12.10 1.94 -8.36
C LEU A 24 -12.27 0.51 -7.84
N LEU A 25 -11.25 -0.03 -7.20
CA LEU A 25 -11.31 -1.32 -6.52
C LEU A 25 -11.20 -1.11 -5.01
N ILE A 26 -12.20 -1.57 -4.26
CA ILE A 26 -12.17 -1.57 -2.79
C ILE A 26 -12.24 -3.02 -2.31
N ILE A 27 -11.32 -3.41 -1.44
CA ILE A 27 -11.35 -4.72 -0.78
C ILE A 27 -11.61 -4.48 0.72
N ALA A 28 -12.83 -4.74 1.15
CA ALA A 28 -13.21 -4.68 2.55
C ALA A 28 -12.76 -5.97 3.27
N ASP A 29 -11.76 -5.81 4.14
CA ASP A 29 -11.12 -6.91 4.85
C ASP A 29 -11.93 -7.36 6.07
N GLY A 30 -12.98 -8.12 5.81
CA GLY A 30 -13.87 -8.67 6.82
C GLY A 30 -15.11 -7.80 7.08
N ILE A 31 -16.08 -8.39 7.78
CA ILE A 31 -17.31 -7.71 8.21
C ILE A 31 -17.04 -7.01 9.54
N ILE A 32 -16.54 -5.76 9.46
CA ILE A 32 -16.09 -4.99 10.64
C ILE A 32 -16.90 -3.70 10.80
N ARG A 33 -17.32 -3.42 12.03
CA ARG A 33 -17.99 -2.16 12.44
C ARG A 33 -17.11 -1.35 13.39
N GLY A 34 -16.87 -0.08 13.09
CA GLY A 34 -16.13 0.81 14.00
C GLY A 34 -16.95 1.12 15.27
N GLU A 35 -16.30 1.44 16.39
CA GLU A 35 -17.00 1.70 17.68
C GLU A 35 -18.08 2.78 17.59
N ASN A 36 -17.90 3.78 16.73
CA ASN A 36 -18.80 4.92 16.58
C ASN A 36 -19.54 4.93 15.23
N GLU A 37 -19.65 3.78 14.56
CA GLU A 37 -20.28 3.68 13.24
C GLU A 37 -21.51 2.76 13.31
N ASP A 38 -22.63 3.19 12.73
CA ASP A 38 -23.87 2.39 12.73
C ASP A 38 -23.81 1.22 11.73
N LYS A 39 -22.99 1.35 10.68
CA LYS A 39 -22.87 0.42 9.57
C LYS A 39 -21.52 -0.28 9.55
N THR A 40 -21.48 -1.50 8.99
CA THR A 40 -20.21 -2.17 8.75
C THR A 40 -19.45 -1.48 7.62
N THR A 41 -18.12 -1.60 7.62
CA THR A 41 -17.26 -1.03 6.57
C THR A 41 -17.67 -1.50 5.17
N PRO A 42 -17.97 -2.80 4.94
CA PRO A 42 -18.57 -3.25 3.68
C PRO A 42 -19.86 -2.52 3.31
N ASP A 43 -20.81 -2.37 4.23
CA ASP A 43 -22.09 -1.70 3.96
C ASP A 43 -21.86 -0.24 3.55
N ILE A 44 -20.95 0.45 4.23
CA ILE A 44 -20.55 1.81 3.86
C ILE A 44 -20.02 1.85 2.43
N CYS A 45 -19.17 0.89 2.02
CA CYS A 45 -18.65 0.83 0.65
C CYS A 45 -19.77 0.62 -0.37
N LEU A 46 -20.72 -0.28 -0.08
CA LEU A 46 -21.83 -0.62 -0.97
C LEU A 46 -22.82 0.54 -1.12
N ASP A 47 -23.04 1.33 -0.07
CA ASP A 47 -23.87 2.56 -0.14
C ASP A 47 -23.24 3.64 -1.05
N MET A 48 -21.94 3.52 -1.37
CA MET A 48 -21.26 4.38 -2.35
C MET A 48 -21.29 3.83 -3.77
N MET A 49 -22.12 2.81 -4.04
CA MET A 49 -22.30 2.27 -5.37
C MET A 49 -23.72 2.55 -5.91
N THR A 50 -23.84 2.61 -7.22
CA THR A 50 -25.10 2.66 -7.98
C THR A 50 -25.00 1.76 -9.20
N ASP A 51 -26.12 1.52 -9.88
CA ASP A 51 -26.16 0.77 -11.15
C ASP A 51 -25.47 -0.60 -11.04
N PHE A 52 -25.84 -1.37 -10.02
CA PHE A 52 -25.26 -2.70 -9.78
C PHE A 52 -25.50 -3.63 -10.97
N ILE A 53 -24.46 -4.35 -11.40
CA ILE A 53 -24.55 -5.35 -12.47
C ILE A 53 -25.41 -6.55 -12.02
N VAL A 54 -25.21 -6.98 -10.77
CA VAL A 54 -26.01 -8.02 -10.10
C VAL A 54 -26.65 -7.38 -8.87
N PRO A 55 -27.97 -7.52 -8.64
CA PRO A 55 -28.63 -7.01 -7.45
C PRO A 55 -27.90 -7.44 -6.17
N ARG A 56 -27.77 -6.53 -5.20
CA ARG A 56 -26.98 -6.75 -3.96
C ARG A 56 -27.35 -8.05 -3.23
N GLU A 57 -28.63 -8.40 -3.23
CA GLU A 57 -29.19 -9.56 -2.55
C GLU A 57 -28.85 -10.89 -3.24
N GLU A 58 -28.60 -10.85 -4.55
CA GLU A 58 -28.29 -12.01 -5.39
C GLU A 58 -26.79 -12.32 -5.44
N VAL A 59 -25.93 -11.46 -4.85
CA VAL A 59 -24.49 -11.67 -4.83
C VAL A 59 -24.12 -12.79 -3.85
N GLU A 60 -23.66 -13.89 -4.41
CA GLU A 60 -23.19 -15.07 -3.69
C GLU A 60 -21.73 -14.92 -3.23
N ALA A 61 -21.41 -15.57 -2.10
CA ALA A 61 -20.04 -15.63 -1.60
C ALA A 61 -19.26 -16.73 -2.32
N GLN A 62 -18.06 -16.41 -2.78
CA GLN A 62 -17.19 -17.32 -3.51
C GLN A 62 -15.93 -17.65 -2.70
N SER A 63 -15.52 -18.92 -2.76
CA SER A 63 -14.35 -19.42 -2.04
C SER A 63 -13.03 -18.97 -2.66
N TYR A 64 -12.05 -18.68 -1.81
CA TYR A 64 -10.67 -18.43 -2.21
C TYR A 64 -9.66 -18.88 -1.13
N ILE A 65 -8.39 -18.93 -1.53
CA ILE A 65 -7.29 -19.30 -0.65
C ILE A 65 -6.73 -18.00 -0.05
N ALA A 66 -6.84 -17.86 1.27
CA ALA A 66 -6.34 -16.71 2.01
C ALA A 66 -4.96 -16.98 2.65
N ILE A 67 -4.28 -15.88 2.99
CA ILE A 67 -3.06 -15.89 3.80
C ILE A 67 -3.44 -16.03 5.27
N ALA A 68 -3.41 -17.27 5.75
CA ALA A 68 -3.79 -17.63 7.11
C ALA A 68 -3.19 -18.99 7.50
N ASP A 69 -3.42 -19.40 8.74
CA ASP A 69 -3.07 -20.73 9.22
C ASP A 69 -4.31 -21.64 9.33
N GLY A 70 -4.07 -22.96 9.26
CA GLY A 70 -5.08 -23.98 9.50
C GLY A 70 -6.33 -23.83 8.64
N SER A 71 -7.49 -24.05 9.27
CA SER A 71 -8.80 -23.95 8.61
C SER A 71 -9.11 -22.56 8.03
N LYS A 72 -8.54 -21.50 8.60
CA LYS A 72 -8.76 -20.10 8.18
C LYS A 72 -8.15 -19.75 6.82
N ARG A 73 -7.36 -20.65 6.24
CA ARG A 73 -6.86 -20.59 4.85
C ARG A 73 -7.98 -20.67 3.82
N HIS A 74 -9.08 -21.33 4.15
CA HIS A 74 -10.31 -21.22 3.37
C HIS A 74 -11.05 -19.97 3.83
N ASN A 75 -11.23 -19.01 2.92
CA ASN A 75 -12.07 -17.84 3.16
C ASN A 75 -13.06 -17.68 2.01
N MET A 76 -14.11 -16.90 2.23
CA MET A 76 -15.07 -16.55 1.18
C MET A 76 -15.22 -15.04 1.09
N ALA A 77 -15.50 -14.55 -0.11
CA ALA A 77 -15.77 -13.15 -0.37
C ALA A 77 -16.88 -12.97 -1.41
N LYS A 78 -17.60 -11.86 -1.30
CA LYS A 78 -18.63 -11.42 -2.24
C LYS A 78 -18.07 -10.32 -3.15
N ILE A 79 -18.42 -10.34 -4.42
CA ILE A 79 -17.94 -9.36 -5.40
C ILE A 79 -19.12 -8.57 -5.94
N TYR A 80 -19.08 -7.26 -5.71
CA TYR A 80 -20.09 -6.32 -6.19
C TYR A 80 -19.47 -5.46 -7.28
N ALA A 81 -20.17 -5.29 -8.39
CA ALA A 81 -19.74 -4.45 -9.50
C ALA A 81 -20.85 -3.46 -9.87
N GLY A 82 -20.47 -2.23 -10.16
CA GLY A 82 -21.38 -1.13 -10.50
C GLY A 82 -20.60 0.16 -10.72
N TYR A 83 -21.21 1.29 -10.42
CA TYR A 83 -20.57 2.60 -10.59
C TYR A 83 -20.49 3.35 -9.27
N TYR A 84 -19.48 4.20 -9.13
CA TYR A 84 -19.32 5.03 -7.95
C TYR A 84 -20.46 6.07 -7.84
N ARG A 85 -21.06 6.15 -6.65
CA ARG A 85 -22.05 7.16 -6.29
C ARG A 85 -21.39 8.27 -5.48
N TYR A 86 -21.28 9.45 -6.11
CA TYR A 86 -20.88 10.69 -5.44
C TYR A 86 -21.82 11.05 -4.30
N ALA A 87 -21.30 11.78 -3.32
CA ALA A 87 -22.10 12.26 -2.20
C ALA A 87 -23.22 13.19 -2.69
N ASP A 88 -24.38 13.15 -2.04
CA ASP A 88 -25.52 13.99 -2.42
C ASP A 88 -25.19 15.48 -2.21
N ASP A 89 -24.36 15.78 -1.22
CA ASP A 89 -23.82 17.10 -0.86
C ASP A 89 -22.47 17.42 -1.55
N SER A 90 -22.05 16.63 -2.53
CA SER A 90 -20.78 16.86 -3.24
C SER A 90 -20.76 18.25 -3.87
N GLU A 91 -19.74 19.04 -3.50
CA GLU A 91 -19.48 20.39 -4.03
C GLU A 91 -19.27 20.41 -5.56
N MET A 92 -19.04 19.24 -6.18
CA MET A 92 -18.85 19.11 -7.62
C MET A 92 -20.19 19.17 -8.38
N PRO A 93 -20.31 20.06 -9.39
CA PRO A 93 -21.50 20.12 -10.26
C PRO A 93 -21.78 18.77 -10.92
N MET A 94 -23.05 18.42 -11.08
CA MET A 94 -23.46 17.12 -11.63
C MET A 94 -22.92 16.87 -13.05
N GLU A 95 -22.69 17.94 -13.82
CA GLU A 95 -22.15 17.90 -15.18
C GLU A 95 -20.65 17.53 -15.23
N GLU A 96 -19.90 17.80 -14.15
CA GLU A 96 -18.47 17.49 -14.04
C GLU A 96 -18.22 16.09 -13.46
N ARG A 97 -19.26 15.44 -12.92
CA ARG A 97 -19.17 14.12 -12.28
C ARG A 97 -18.96 13.04 -13.33
N GLN A 98 -17.76 12.48 -13.34
CA GLN A 98 -17.43 11.37 -14.23
C GLN A 98 -18.09 10.07 -13.75
N LYS A 99 -18.64 9.26 -14.67
CA LYS A 99 -19.15 7.93 -14.35
C LYS A 99 -17.98 6.95 -14.16
N VAL A 100 -17.58 6.70 -12.92
CA VAL A 100 -16.41 5.86 -12.59
C VAL A 100 -16.85 4.44 -12.25
N PRO A 101 -16.39 3.40 -12.96
CA PRO A 101 -16.71 2.03 -12.63
C PRO A 101 -16.06 1.65 -11.29
N MET A 102 -16.76 0.82 -10.51
CA MET A 102 -16.36 0.43 -9.17
C MET A 102 -16.62 -1.05 -8.92
N VAL A 103 -15.63 -1.73 -8.36
CA VAL A 103 -15.72 -3.10 -7.85
C VAL A 103 -15.42 -3.11 -6.36
N VAL A 104 -16.30 -3.72 -5.57
CA VAL A 104 -16.11 -3.91 -4.13
C VAL A 104 -16.05 -5.41 -3.84
N ILE A 105 -14.95 -5.85 -3.25
CA ILE A 105 -14.77 -7.21 -2.74
C ILE A 105 -14.97 -7.19 -1.23
N VAL A 106 -15.95 -7.92 -0.73
CA VAL A 106 -16.27 -8.03 0.69
C VAL A 106 -15.86 -9.40 1.19
N LYS A 107 -14.78 -9.50 1.95
CA LYS A 107 -14.42 -10.75 2.63
C LYS A 107 -15.41 -11.00 3.76
N CYS A 108 -16.05 -12.17 3.75
CA CYS A 108 -17.13 -12.50 4.69
C CYS A 108 -16.85 -13.70 5.57
N GLY A 109 -15.76 -14.45 5.34
CA GLY A 109 -15.50 -15.68 6.09
C GLY A 109 -16.30 -16.84 5.50
N THR A 110 -15.93 -18.05 5.91
CA THR A 110 -16.78 -19.22 5.69
C THR A 110 -18.06 -19.11 6.54
N PRO A 111 -19.13 -19.88 6.24
CA PRO A 111 -20.34 -19.88 7.07
C PRO A 111 -20.09 -20.22 8.55
N ALA A 112 -19.02 -20.96 8.85
CA ALA A 112 -18.61 -21.26 10.22
C ALA A 112 -18.09 -20.02 10.98
N GLU A 113 -17.53 -19.04 10.26
CA GLU A 113 -16.99 -17.80 10.84
C GLU A 113 -18.06 -16.70 11.00
N ALA A 114 -19.31 -16.92 10.55
CA ALA A 114 -20.33 -15.88 10.50
C ALA A 114 -20.65 -15.24 11.87
N HIS A 115 -20.42 -15.98 12.96
CA HIS A 115 -20.62 -15.53 14.34
C HIS A 115 -19.32 -15.11 15.05
N GLU A 116 -18.17 -15.15 14.37
CA GLU A 116 -16.93 -14.63 14.91
C GLU A 116 -16.95 -13.10 14.99
N LYS A 117 -16.04 -12.53 15.79
CA LYS A 117 -15.95 -11.07 15.97
C LYS A 117 -15.56 -10.32 14.70
N LYS A 118 -14.75 -10.95 13.83
CA LYS A 118 -14.21 -10.34 12.59
C LYS A 118 -14.28 -11.34 11.42
N PRO A 119 -15.49 -11.71 10.96
CA PRO A 119 -15.65 -12.73 9.93
C PRO A 119 -14.89 -12.34 8.65
N GLY A 120 -14.06 -13.27 8.15
CA GLY A 120 -13.33 -13.09 6.89
C GLY A 120 -12.16 -12.11 6.93
N ASN A 121 -11.85 -11.47 8.05
CA ASN A 121 -10.69 -10.59 8.17
C ASN A 121 -9.39 -11.42 8.13
N ARG A 122 -8.44 -11.00 7.29
CA ARG A 122 -7.12 -11.67 7.13
C ARG A 122 -5.94 -10.68 7.01
N GLY A 123 -6.21 -9.38 7.14
CA GLY A 123 -5.22 -8.32 7.09
C GLY A 123 -5.05 -7.70 5.69
N LYS A 124 -4.39 -6.53 5.69
CA LYS A 124 -4.10 -5.75 4.48
C LYS A 124 -3.29 -6.55 3.43
N ARG A 125 -2.29 -7.31 3.88
CA ARG A 125 -1.46 -8.15 3.00
C ARG A 125 -2.28 -9.18 2.22
N ASP A 126 -3.22 -9.87 2.87
CA ASP A 126 -4.15 -10.79 2.20
C ASP A 126 -4.98 -10.06 1.13
N SER A 127 -5.49 -8.86 1.44
CA SER A 127 -6.23 -8.04 0.46
C SER A 127 -5.38 -7.67 -0.76
N GLN A 128 -4.11 -7.28 -0.55
CA GLN A 128 -3.19 -7.01 -1.65
C GLN A 128 -2.92 -8.26 -2.49
N ILE A 129 -2.78 -9.43 -1.85
CA ILE A 129 -2.55 -10.70 -2.55
C ILE A 129 -3.77 -11.19 -3.33
N VAL A 130 -5.00 -10.92 -2.87
CA VAL A 130 -6.21 -11.18 -3.69
C VAL A 130 -6.11 -10.49 -5.05
N LEU A 131 -5.64 -9.24 -5.10
CA LEU A 131 -5.43 -8.53 -6.37
C LEU A 131 -4.21 -9.05 -7.13
N MET A 132 -3.06 -9.22 -6.45
CA MET A 132 -1.81 -9.59 -7.12
C MET A 132 -1.87 -11.01 -7.72
N SER A 133 -2.42 -11.98 -6.98
CA SER A 133 -2.61 -13.36 -7.45
C SER A 133 -3.63 -13.43 -8.59
N PHE A 134 -4.73 -12.65 -8.51
CA PHE A 134 -5.68 -12.52 -9.60
C PHE A 134 -5.01 -12.03 -10.89
N LEU A 135 -4.26 -10.92 -10.81
CA LEU A 135 -3.57 -10.36 -11.98
C LEU A 135 -2.52 -11.33 -12.55
N GLN A 136 -1.77 -12.04 -11.70
CA GLN A 136 -0.83 -13.09 -12.14
C GLN A 136 -1.58 -14.15 -12.95
N LYS A 137 -2.64 -14.74 -12.37
CA LYS A 137 -3.38 -15.83 -13.01
C LYS A 137 -4.02 -15.41 -14.33
N VAL A 138 -4.53 -14.18 -14.40
CA VAL A 138 -5.09 -13.61 -15.63
C VAL A 138 -4.03 -13.50 -16.72
N MET A 139 -2.82 -13.02 -16.38
CA MET A 139 -1.74 -12.84 -17.37
C MET A 139 -1.14 -14.17 -17.87
N PHE A 140 -1.09 -15.19 -17.02
CA PHE A 140 -0.49 -16.48 -17.35
C PHE A 140 -1.50 -17.57 -17.77
N ASP A 141 -2.80 -17.24 -17.85
CA ASP A 141 -3.89 -18.20 -18.10
C ASP A 141 -3.82 -19.42 -17.16
N GLU A 142 -3.58 -19.14 -15.88
CA GLU A 142 -3.50 -20.15 -14.83
C GLU A 142 -4.89 -20.53 -14.31
N ARG A 143 -4.93 -21.59 -13.51
CA ARG A 143 -6.15 -22.00 -12.82
C ARG A 143 -6.51 -20.97 -11.74
N MET A 144 -7.79 -20.60 -11.72
CA MET A 144 -8.38 -19.62 -10.83
C MET A 144 -9.32 -20.29 -9.81
N THR A 145 -9.48 -19.62 -8.68
CA THR A 145 -10.54 -19.89 -7.71
C THR A 145 -11.89 -19.40 -8.23
N PRO A 146 -13.03 -19.86 -7.66
CA PRO A 146 -14.35 -19.31 -7.99
C PRO A 146 -14.43 -17.80 -7.75
N LEU A 147 -13.77 -17.28 -6.71
CA LEU A 147 -13.71 -15.85 -6.44
C LEU A 147 -13.01 -15.09 -7.57
N GLU A 148 -11.84 -15.56 -8.01
CA GLU A 148 -11.08 -14.90 -9.08
C GLU A 148 -11.82 -14.95 -10.43
N TYR A 149 -12.56 -16.02 -10.69
CA TYR A 149 -13.44 -16.12 -11.86
C TYR A 149 -14.57 -15.08 -11.83
N GLU A 150 -15.29 -14.97 -10.71
CA GLU A 150 -16.32 -13.94 -10.55
C GLU A 150 -15.72 -12.53 -10.52
N PHE A 151 -14.48 -12.38 -10.06
CA PHE A 151 -13.75 -11.11 -10.11
C PHE A 151 -13.46 -10.70 -11.56
N PHE A 152 -12.98 -11.62 -12.39
CA PHE A 152 -12.80 -11.40 -13.82
C PHE A 152 -14.11 -10.93 -14.47
N ASN A 153 -15.20 -11.64 -14.21
CA ASN A 153 -16.50 -11.35 -14.79
C ASN A 153 -17.08 -10.02 -14.31
N ALA A 154 -16.96 -9.70 -13.02
CA ALA A 154 -17.33 -8.40 -12.48
C ALA A 154 -16.56 -7.26 -13.18
N PHE A 155 -15.24 -7.41 -13.30
CA PHE A 155 -14.34 -6.45 -13.94
C PHE A 155 -14.72 -6.22 -15.41
N TRP A 156 -14.88 -7.31 -16.16
CA TRP A 156 -15.28 -7.27 -17.57
C TRP A 156 -16.68 -6.68 -17.75
N ASN A 157 -17.65 -7.07 -16.94
CA ASN A 157 -19.03 -6.65 -17.12
C ASN A 157 -19.23 -5.16 -16.88
N VAL A 158 -18.50 -4.57 -15.93
CA VAL A 158 -18.62 -3.15 -15.61
C VAL A 158 -17.77 -2.24 -16.52
N THR A 159 -16.59 -2.70 -16.94
CA THR A 159 -15.66 -1.87 -17.74
C THR A 159 -15.68 -2.18 -19.24
N LYS A 160 -16.12 -3.38 -19.64
CA LYS A 160 -15.95 -3.95 -20.99
C LYS A 160 -14.49 -4.03 -21.44
N VAL A 161 -13.57 -4.06 -20.48
CA VAL A 161 -12.13 -4.20 -20.69
C VAL A 161 -11.65 -5.34 -19.80
N THR A 162 -10.86 -6.27 -20.35
CA THR A 162 -10.35 -7.40 -19.57
C THR A 162 -9.24 -6.92 -18.63
N PRO A 163 -9.06 -7.55 -17.45
CA PRO A 163 -8.10 -7.08 -16.45
C PRO A 163 -6.65 -7.04 -16.94
N ASP A 164 -6.27 -7.89 -17.90
CA ASP A 164 -4.93 -7.92 -18.47
C ASP A 164 -4.57 -6.64 -19.25
N PHE A 165 -5.53 -5.81 -19.67
CA PHE A 165 -5.24 -4.52 -20.31
C PHE A 165 -4.79 -3.44 -19.32
N TYR A 166 -4.94 -3.64 -18.02
CA TYR A 166 -4.50 -2.69 -17.01
C TYR A 166 -3.00 -2.81 -16.79
N GLU A 167 -2.30 -1.68 -16.93
CA GLU A 167 -0.83 -1.64 -16.80
C GLU A 167 -0.36 -1.14 -15.43
N LEU A 168 -1.22 -0.43 -14.70
CA LEU A 168 -0.87 0.31 -13.49
C LEU A 168 -1.91 0.05 -12.40
N VAL A 169 -1.46 0.02 -11.14
CA VAL A 169 -2.31 0.01 -9.95
C VAL A 169 -1.89 1.14 -9.02
N LEU A 170 -2.84 1.98 -8.61
CA LEU A 170 -2.65 2.99 -7.58
C LEU A 170 -3.20 2.44 -6.26
N MET A 171 -2.36 2.35 -5.24
CA MET A 171 -2.74 2.00 -3.87
C MET A 171 -2.91 3.27 -3.03
N VAL A 172 -4.05 3.36 -2.34
CA VAL A 172 -4.43 4.51 -1.51
C VAL A 172 -5.06 4.03 -0.22
N ASP A 173 -4.64 4.57 0.91
CA ASP A 173 -5.26 4.28 2.20
C ASP A 173 -6.63 4.96 2.29
N ALA A 174 -7.55 4.35 3.05
CA ALA A 174 -8.96 4.77 3.17
C ALA A 174 -9.18 6.13 3.86
N ASP A 175 -8.13 6.80 4.33
CA ASP A 175 -8.14 8.13 4.95
C ASP A 175 -7.24 9.14 4.22
N THR A 176 -6.90 8.85 2.96
CA THR A 176 -6.06 9.69 2.12
C THR A 176 -6.86 10.40 1.03
N LYS A 177 -6.76 11.73 0.97
CA LYS A 177 -7.36 12.59 -0.05
C LYS A 177 -6.34 12.93 -1.14
N VAL A 178 -6.61 12.54 -2.37
CA VAL A 178 -5.73 12.76 -3.53
C VAL A 178 -6.05 14.08 -4.22
N TYR A 179 -5.02 14.82 -4.67
CA TYR A 179 -5.24 16.05 -5.44
C TYR A 179 -5.70 15.71 -6.87
N PRO A 180 -6.54 16.56 -7.51
CA PRO A 180 -7.17 16.23 -8.79
C PRO A 180 -6.19 15.84 -9.90
N ASP A 181 -5.04 16.50 -9.99
CA ASP A 181 -4.02 16.30 -11.02
C ASP A 181 -3.02 15.17 -10.69
N SER A 182 -3.02 14.64 -9.48
CA SER A 182 -1.98 13.71 -9.01
C SER A 182 -1.98 12.39 -9.77
N LEU A 183 -3.15 11.80 -10.04
CA LEU A 183 -3.23 10.54 -10.79
C LEU A 183 -2.67 10.73 -12.21
N THR A 184 -3.06 11.80 -12.90
CA THR A 184 -2.54 12.12 -14.25
C THR A 184 -1.02 12.28 -14.24
N ARG A 185 -0.45 12.95 -13.24
CA ARG A 185 1.01 13.13 -13.11
C ARG A 185 1.75 11.81 -12.88
N MET A 186 1.21 10.95 -12.04
CA MET A 186 1.77 9.62 -11.78
C MET A 186 1.73 8.75 -13.03
N VAL A 187 0.59 8.70 -13.73
CA VAL A 187 0.47 7.96 -14.99
C VAL A 187 1.42 8.51 -16.05
N ALA A 188 1.54 9.83 -16.18
CA ALA A 188 2.46 10.44 -17.14
C ALA A 188 3.93 10.03 -16.88
N CYS A 189 4.36 9.97 -15.62
CA CYS A 189 5.69 9.51 -15.26
C CYS A 189 5.92 8.03 -15.64
N MET A 190 4.93 7.16 -15.36
CA MET A 190 4.98 5.76 -15.78
C MET A 190 4.98 5.62 -17.31
N ALA A 191 4.17 6.39 -18.03
CA ALA A 191 4.10 6.32 -19.49
C ALA A 191 5.41 6.77 -20.16
N GLN A 192 6.09 7.76 -19.58
CA GLN A 192 7.33 8.31 -20.12
C GLN A 192 8.52 7.33 -20.02
N ASP A 193 8.58 6.52 -18.96
CA ASP A 193 9.69 5.58 -18.73
C ASP A 193 9.18 4.17 -18.36
N PRO A 194 9.19 3.22 -19.33
CA PRO A 194 8.81 1.82 -19.09
C PRO A 194 9.70 1.06 -18.08
N THR A 195 10.86 1.62 -17.71
CA THR A 195 11.74 1.04 -16.69
C THR A 195 11.29 1.35 -15.26
N VAL A 196 10.42 2.35 -15.07
CA VAL A 196 9.82 2.65 -13.77
C VAL A 196 8.83 1.55 -13.41
N MET A 197 9.10 0.82 -12.34
CA MET A 197 8.24 -0.27 -11.84
C MET A 197 7.31 0.17 -10.71
N GLY A 198 7.65 1.25 -10.01
CA GLY A 198 6.84 1.81 -8.96
C GLY A 198 7.21 3.27 -8.70
N LEU A 199 6.26 4.04 -8.19
CA LEU A 199 6.48 5.41 -7.77
C LEU A 199 5.55 5.81 -6.63
N CYS A 200 5.90 6.90 -5.94
CA CYS A 200 5.02 7.53 -4.95
C CYS A 200 4.98 9.05 -5.12
N GLY A 201 3.93 9.65 -4.58
CA GLY A 201 3.78 11.11 -4.53
C GLY A 201 4.08 11.67 -3.14
N GLU A 202 4.02 12.99 -3.02
CA GLU A 202 4.21 13.69 -1.75
C GLU A 202 2.97 13.52 -0.85
N THR A 203 3.16 12.88 0.32
CA THR A 203 2.14 12.76 1.37
C THR A 203 2.20 13.97 2.30
N LYS A 204 1.14 14.78 2.31
CA LYS A 204 1.01 15.94 3.22
C LYS A 204 0.09 15.64 4.39
N ILE A 205 0.34 16.30 5.52
CA ILE A 205 -0.56 16.27 6.67
C ILE A 205 -1.73 17.24 6.46
N ALA A 206 -2.96 16.77 6.68
CA ALA A 206 -4.17 17.60 6.67
C ALA A 206 -4.38 18.33 8.01
N ASN A 207 -4.28 17.62 9.14
CA ASN A 207 -4.52 18.13 10.49
C ASN A 207 -3.30 18.73 11.21
N LYS A 208 -2.49 19.55 10.52
CA LYS A 208 -1.19 20.04 11.05
C LYS A 208 -1.25 20.74 12.43
N LYS A 209 -2.36 21.42 12.73
CA LYS A 209 -2.53 22.28 13.91
C LYS A 209 -3.55 21.74 14.92
N GLU A 210 -4.00 20.50 14.77
CA GLU A 210 -5.06 19.94 15.62
C GLU A 210 -4.59 19.71 17.06
N SER A 211 -3.35 19.27 17.25
CA SER A 211 -2.75 19.09 18.58
C SER A 211 -1.24 19.32 18.57
N TRP A 212 -0.62 19.40 19.75
CA TRP A 212 0.85 19.42 19.83
C TRP A 212 1.48 18.17 19.20
N VAL A 213 0.77 17.03 19.25
CA VAL A 213 1.21 15.76 18.64
C VAL A 213 1.20 15.87 17.11
N THR A 214 0.19 16.51 16.52
CA THR A 214 0.19 16.73 15.06
C THR A 214 1.27 17.72 14.64
N MET A 215 1.55 18.73 15.47
CA MET A 215 2.54 19.77 15.17
C MET A 215 3.97 19.21 15.08
N ILE A 216 4.37 18.32 15.99
CA ILE A 216 5.73 17.73 15.97
C ILE A 216 5.98 16.81 14.77
N GLN A 217 4.91 16.34 14.11
CA GLN A 217 4.98 15.44 12.95
C GLN A 217 5.14 16.17 11.61
N VAL A 218 4.79 17.46 11.52
CA VAL A 218 4.75 18.18 10.23
C VAL A 218 6.10 18.18 9.51
N PHE A 219 7.16 18.46 10.26
CA PHE A 219 8.49 18.50 9.69
C PHE A 219 9.08 17.11 9.46
N GLU A 220 8.79 16.17 10.37
CA GLU A 220 9.22 14.77 10.21
C GLU A 220 8.65 14.18 8.91
N TYR A 221 7.34 14.35 8.65
CA TYR A 221 6.73 13.93 7.38
C TYR A 221 7.36 14.62 6.18
N TYR A 222 7.73 15.90 6.28
CA TYR A 222 8.41 16.59 5.19
C TYR A 222 9.80 15.98 4.92
N ILE A 223 10.56 15.62 5.95
CA ILE A 223 11.83 14.91 5.77
C ILE A 223 11.59 13.54 5.14
N SER A 224 10.72 12.71 5.74
CA SER A 224 10.60 11.29 5.37
C SER A 224 9.78 11.03 4.11
N HIS A 225 8.72 11.80 3.84
CA HIS A 225 7.82 11.65 2.68
C HIS A 225 8.11 12.63 1.52
N HIS A 226 9.06 13.55 1.67
CA HIS A 226 9.46 14.44 0.58
C HIS A 226 10.98 14.45 0.36
N LEU A 227 11.76 14.92 1.33
CA LEU A 227 13.19 15.15 1.12
C LEU A 227 13.97 13.85 0.89
N SER A 228 13.79 12.85 1.76
CA SER A 228 14.45 11.55 1.61
C SER A 228 14.00 10.86 0.33
N LYS A 229 12.72 10.91 -0.02
CA LYS A 229 12.20 10.29 -1.27
C LYS A 229 12.72 10.97 -2.52
N ALA A 230 12.83 12.30 -2.50
CA ALA A 230 13.47 13.05 -3.57
C ALA A 230 14.93 12.65 -3.73
N PHE A 231 15.68 12.51 -2.61
CA PHE A 231 17.06 12.07 -2.63
C PHE A 231 17.21 10.64 -3.19
N GLU A 232 16.46 9.66 -2.68
CA GLU A 232 16.50 8.27 -3.16
C GLU A 232 16.12 8.17 -4.65
N SER A 233 15.18 9.01 -5.10
CA SER A 233 14.73 9.04 -6.50
C SER A 233 15.80 9.55 -7.47
N ILE A 234 16.83 10.27 -7.01
CA ILE A 234 17.99 10.64 -7.86
C ILE A 234 18.72 9.39 -8.33
N PHE A 235 18.78 8.36 -7.47
CA PHE A 235 19.36 7.05 -7.79
C PHE A 235 18.36 6.12 -8.48
N GLY A 236 17.12 6.57 -8.74
CA GLY A 236 16.05 5.74 -9.25
C GLY A 236 15.71 4.55 -8.35
N GLY A 237 15.99 4.66 -7.04
CA GLY A 237 15.92 3.56 -6.08
C GLY A 237 15.21 3.95 -4.79
N VAL A 238 14.03 4.58 -4.89
CA VAL A 238 13.18 4.82 -3.70
C VAL A 238 12.96 3.49 -2.97
N THR A 239 13.45 3.42 -1.74
CA THR A 239 13.61 2.16 -0.99
C THR A 239 12.33 1.68 -0.30
N CYS A 240 11.34 2.58 -0.23
CA CYS A 240 10.07 2.34 0.42
C CYS A 240 9.01 3.22 -0.26
N LEU A 241 8.04 2.60 -0.92
CA LEU A 241 6.84 3.28 -1.38
C LEU A 241 5.77 3.22 -0.27
N PRO A 242 5.25 4.37 0.19
CA PRO A 242 4.26 4.40 1.26
C PRO A 242 2.91 3.87 0.77
N GLY A 243 2.30 2.95 1.52
CA GLY A 243 1.01 2.34 1.15
C GLY A 243 -0.16 3.31 1.01
N CYS A 244 -0.06 4.50 1.64
CA CYS A 244 -1.11 5.51 1.56
C CYS A 244 -1.25 6.16 0.17
N PHE A 245 -0.18 6.22 -0.63
CA PHE A 245 -0.20 6.89 -1.94
C PHE A 245 0.97 6.48 -2.83
N CYS A 246 0.88 5.29 -3.41
CA CYS A 246 1.89 4.76 -4.32
C CYS A 246 1.26 4.05 -5.52
N MET A 247 1.98 4.05 -6.64
CA MET A 247 1.57 3.41 -7.88
C MET A 247 2.60 2.36 -8.28
N TYR A 248 2.13 1.17 -8.65
CA TYR A 248 2.95 0.08 -9.16
C TYR A 248 2.59 -0.24 -10.59
N ARG A 249 3.59 -0.69 -11.35
CA ARG A 249 3.39 -1.24 -12.68
C ARG A 249 3.01 -2.72 -12.57
N ILE A 250 1.88 -3.09 -13.15
CA ILE A 250 1.39 -4.48 -13.22
C ILE A 250 2.28 -5.27 -14.18
N LYS A 251 2.49 -4.71 -15.39
CA LYS A 251 3.27 -5.31 -16.47
C LYS A 251 4.00 -4.23 -17.28
N ALA A 252 5.10 -4.60 -17.92
CA ALA A 252 5.92 -3.71 -18.72
C ALA A 252 6.21 -4.31 -20.11
N PRO A 253 6.26 -3.49 -21.17
CA PRO A 253 6.70 -3.97 -22.47
C PRO A 253 8.22 -4.24 -22.45
N LYS A 254 8.66 -5.30 -23.15
CA LYS A 254 10.08 -5.67 -23.29
C LYS A 254 10.41 -6.02 -24.75
N GLY A 255 11.53 -5.46 -25.23
CA GLY A 255 12.08 -5.75 -26.55
C GLY A 255 11.32 -5.08 -27.71
N PRO A 256 11.83 -5.22 -28.94
CA PRO A 256 11.25 -4.61 -30.15
C PRO A 256 9.84 -5.15 -30.46
N ASN A 257 9.57 -6.42 -30.13
CA ASN A 257 8.28 -7.07 -30.34
C ASN A 257 7.25 -6.78 -29.23
N ARG A 258 7.59 -5.91 -28.25
CA ARG A 258 6.71 -5.49 -27.14
C ARG A 258 6.03 -6.63 -26.37
N TYR A 259 6.76 -7.72 -26.08
CA TYR A 259 6.26 -8.73 -25.17
C TYR A 259 6.00 -8.12 -23.79
N TRP A 260 4.85 -8.43 -23.19
CA TRP A 260 4.51 -7.97 -21.85
C TRP A 260 5.16 -8.87 -20.82
N VAL A 261 5.94 -8.26 -19.92
CA VAL A 261 6.57 -8.94 -18.79
C VAL A 261 5.86 -8.50 -17.51
N PRO A 262 5.40 -9.42 -16.67
CA PRO A 262 4.79 -9.08 -15.40
C PRO A 262 5.82 -8.45 -14.46
N VAL A 263 5.40 -7.40 -13.75
CA VAL A 263 6.22 -6.67 -12.79
C VAL A 263 5.65 -6.87 -11.39
N LEU A 264 4.55 -6.19 -11.01
CA LEU A 264 3.91 -6.43 -9.72
C LEU A 264 3.33 -7.85 -9.63
N ALA A 265 2.75 -8.35 -10.71
CA ALA A 265 2.14 -9.68 -10.77
C ALA A 265 3.12 -10.75 -11.28
N ASN A 266 4.42 -10.55 -11.01
CA ASN A 266 5.45 -11.55 -11.22
C ASN A 266 5.31 -12.68 -10.18
N PRO A 267 5.37 -13.97 -10.58
CA PRO A 267 5.14 -15.09 -9.66
C PRO A 267 6.06 -15.11 -8.44
N ASP A 268 7.35 -14.78 -8.60
CA ASP A 268 8.31 -14.77 -7.49
C ASP A 268 7.92 -13.72 -6.44
N ILE A 269 7.44 -12.55 -6.87
CA ILE A 269 6.98 -11.50 -5.95
C ILE A 269 5.71 -11.95 -5.23
N VAL A 270 4.74 -12.51 -5.95
CA VAL A 270 3.47 -12.99 -5.36
C VAL A 270 3.74 -14.13 -4.36
N GLU A 271 4.60 -15.08 -4.70
CA GLU A 271 4.96 -16.20 -3.83
C GLU A 271 5.64 -15.72 -2.54
N HIS A 272 6.69 -14.90 -2.63
CA HIS A 272 7.37 -14.37 -1.44
C HIS A 272 6.49 -13.44 -0.60
N TYR A 273 5.58 -12.68 -1.22
CA TYR A 273 4.68 -11.80 -0.50
C TYR A 273 3.52 -12.56 0.17
N SER A 274 3.16 -13.74 -0.36
CA SER A 274 2.13 -14.63 0.18
C SER A 274 2.62 -15.64 1.23
N GLU A 275 3.85 -15.47 1.76
CA GLU A 275 4.40 -16.38 2.76
C GLU A 275 3.51 -16.46 4.02
N ASN A 276 3.00 -17.66 4.29
CA ASN A 276 2.14 -17.96 5.44
C ASN A 276 2.93 -18.29 6.71
N VAL A 277 4.15 -18.80 6.57
CA VAL A 277 4.97 -19.27 7.70
C VAL A 277 5.78 -18.11 8.25
N VAL A 278 5.22 -17.44 9.27
CA VAL A 278 5.82 -16.25 9.91
C VAL A 278 6.33 -16.60 11.31
N ASP A 279 7.36 -17.45 11.36
CA ASP A 279 7.90 -18.06 12.58
C ASP A 279 8.98 -17.22 13.29
N THR A 280 9.73 -16.39 12.55
CA THR A 280 10.80 -15.55 13.12
C THR A 280 10.34 -14.12 13.40
N LEU A 281 10.98 -13.47 14.38
CA LEU A 281 10.76 -12.06 14.69
C LEU A 281 11.03 -11.14 13.47
N HIS A 282 12.03 -11.50 12.67
CA HIS A 282 12.36 -10.81 11.44
C HIS A 282 11.22 -10.89 10.41
N LYS A 283 10.72 -12.10 10.12
CA LYS A 283 9.59 -12.28 9.20
C LYS A 283 8.33 -11.58 9.70
N LYS A 284 8.04 -11.63 11.01
CA LYS A 284 6.87 -10.93 11.59
C LYS A 284 6.94 -9.42 11.37
N ASN A 285 8.10 -8.81 11.58
CA ASN A 285 8.28 -7.37 11.36
C ASN A 285 8.15 -6.98 9.87
N LEU A 286 8.64 -7.80 8.95
CA LEU A 286 8.51 -7.57 7.51
C LEU A 286 7.07 -7.74 7.02
N LEU A 287 6.42 -8.85 7.38
CA LEU A 287 5.17 -9.28 6.76
C LEU A 287 3.91 -8.77 7.48
N LEU A 288 4.00 -8.41 8.76
CA LEU A 288 2.84 -7.99 9.58
C LEU A 288 2.83 -6.50 9.93
N LEU A 289 4.00 -5.85 9.98
CA LEU A 289 4.11 -4.44 10.40
C LEU A 289 4.57 -3.49 9.28
N GLY A 290 5.24 -4.03 8.26
CA GLY A 290 5.89 -3.26 7.21
C GLY A 290 5.65 -3.82 5.82
N GLU A 291 4.48 -4.40 5.57
CA GLU A 291 4.19 -5.13 4.35
C GLU A 291 4.39 -4.27 3.08
N ASP A 292 4.03 -2.98 3.11
CA ASP A 292 4.26 -2.05 1.99
C ASP A 292 5.77 -1.82 1.72
N ARG A 293 6.57 -1.77 2.80
CA ARG A 293 8.04 -1.65 2.71
C ARG A 293 8.64 -2.92 2.13
N TYR A 294 8.19 -4.07 2.64
CA TYR A 294 8.66 -5.37 2.19
C TYR A 294 8.31 -5.62 0.72
N LEU A 295 7.13 -5.24 0.26
CA LEU A 295 6.76 -5.30 -1.16
C LEU A 295 7.73 -4.47 -2.02
N THR A 296 8.09 -3.27 -1.57
CA THR A 296 9.08 -2.44 -2.28
C THR A 296 10.45 -3.12 -2.34
N THR A 297 10.90 -3.69 -1.22
CA THR A 297 12.15 -4.47 -1.13
C THR A 297 12.15 -5.68 -2.05
N LEU A 298 11.05 -6.44 -2.10
CA LEU A 298 10.89 -7.58 -3.01
C LEU A 298 11.02 -7.15 -4.47
N MET A 299 10.35 -6.05 -4.86
CA MET A 299 10.44 -5.54 -6.22
C MET A 299 11.86 -5.07 -6.59
N LEU A 300 12.56 -4.38 -5.68
CA LEU A 300 13.96 -3.98 -5.89
C LEU A 300 14.89 -5.19 -6.00
N ARG A 301 14.63 -6.27 -5.24
CA ARG A 301 15.39 -7.51 -5.29
C ARG A 301 15.15 -8.30 -6.59
N THR A 302 13.90 -8.40 -7.03
CA THR A 302 13.53 -9.14 -8.24
C THR A 302 13.92 -8.39 -9.52
N PHE A 303 13.84 -7.05 -9.51
CA PHE A 303 14.12 -6.21 -10.68
C PHE A 303 15.12 -5.08 -10.38
N PRO A 304 16.39 -5.40 -10.06
CA PRO A 304 17.38 -4.41 -9.64
C PRO A 304 17.73 -3.37 -10.74
N LYS A 305 17.47 -3.70 -12.01
CA LYS A 305 17.71 -2.81 -13.15
C LYS A 305 16.54 -1.87 -13.46
N ARG A 306 15.43 -1.97 -12.73
CA ARG A 306 14.25 -1.11 -12.88
C ARG A 306 14.25 0.00 -11.82
N LYS A 307 13.48 1.05 -12.08
CA LYS A 307 13.48 2.26 -11.24
C LYS A 307 12.28 2.32 -10.30
N MET A 308 12.52 2.81 -9.09
CA MET A 308 11.52 3.26 -8.12
C MET A 308 11.64 4.77 -7.94
N MET A 309 10.58 5.52 -8.24
CA MET A 309 10.65 6.99 -8.38
C MET A 309 9.78 7.75 -7.37
N PHE A 310 10.11 9.01 -7.15
CA PHE A 310 9.29 9.97 -6.42
C PHE A 310 8.79 11.08 -7.35
N VAL A 311 7.48 11.33 -7.34
CA VAL A 311 6.84 12.37 -8.15
C VAL A 311 6.34 13.49 -7.23
N PRO A 312 7.16 14.53 -6.93
CA PRO A 312 6.82 15.55 -5.92
C PRO A 312 5.58 16.37 -6.28
N GLN A 313 5.23 16.46 -7.57
CA GLN A 313 4.05 17.18 -8.03
C GLN A 313 2.75 16.39 -7.84
N ALA A 314 2.82 15.06 -7.67
CA ALA A 314 1.67 14.25 -7.31
C ALA A 314 1.51 14.31 -5.79
N VAL A 315 0.43 14.92 -5.31
CA VAL A 315 0.22 15.22 -3.89
C VAL A 315 -1.03 14.50 -3.36
N CYS A 316 -0.94 13.99 -2.14
CA CYS A 316 -2.08 13.58 -1.35
C CYS A 316 -2.05 14.23 0.05
N LYS A 317 -3.16 14.15 0.76
CA LYS A 317 -3.30 14.58 2.16
C LYS A 317 -3.82 13.42 3.01
N THR A 318 -3.16 13.15 4.13
CA THR A 318 -3.59 12.16 5.13
C THR A 318 -3.75 12.82 6.50
N GLN A 319 -4.46 12.14 7.39
CA GLN A 319 -4.61 12.53 8.79
C GLN A 319 -3.59 11.79 9.64
N VAL A 320 -2.81 12.53 10.44
CA VAL A 320 -1.84 11.93 11.35
C VAL A 320 -2.43 11.77 12.76
N PRO A 321 -1.89 10.89 13.60
CA PRO A 321 -2.34 10.75 14.98
C PRO A 321 -2.31 12.10 15.73
N ASN A 322 -3.45 12.46 16.32
CA ASN A 322 -3.61 13.64 17.16
C ASN A 322 -3.34 13.34 18.65
N GLU A 323 -3.36 12.08 19.05
CA GLU A 323 -3.06 11.59 20.39
C GLU A 323 -1.68 10.92 20.48
N PHE A 324 -0.94 11.20 21.56
CA PHE A 324 0.44 10.70 21.72
C PHE A 324 0.51 9.18 21.86
N LYS A 325 -0.48 8.55 22.51
CA LYS A 325 -0.55 7.09 22.64
C LYS A 325 -0.71 6.41 21.28
N VAL A 326 -1.52 7.00 20.40
CA VAL A 326 -1.70 6.50 19.02
C VAL A 326 -0.42 6.71 18.21
N LEU A 327 0.25 7.87 18.36
CA LEU A 327 1.55 8.13 17.75
C LEU A 327 2.60 7.10 18.19
N LEU A 328 2.70 6.81 19.48
CA LEU A 328 3.62 5.81 20.04
C LEU A 328 3.44 4.43 19.38
N SER A 329 2.20 3.97 19.27
CA SER A 329 1.93 2.68 18.64
C SER A 329 2.23 2.69 17.13
N GLN A 330 1.87 3.76 16.42
CA GLN A 330 2.21 3.89 14.99
C GLN A 330 3.72 3.85 14.79
N ARG A 331 4.48 4.60 15.59
CA ARG A 331 5.94 4.72 15.43
C ARG A 331 6.70 3.49 15.88
N ARG A 332 6.20 2.74 16.86
CA ARG A 332 6.72 1.40 17.16
C ARG A 332 6.73 0.51 15.91
N ARG A 333 5.58 0.40 15.23
CA ARG A 333 5.45 -0.43 14.02
C ARG A 333 6.39 0.04 12.90
N TRP A 334 6.45 1.34 12.68
CA TRP A 334 7.29 1.93 11.63
C TRP A 334 8.77 1.74 11.91
N ILE A 335 9.24 2.00 13.13
CA ILE A 335 10.66 1.85 13.51
C ILE A 335 11.08 0.37 13.43
N ASN A 336 10.30 -0.54 14.02
CA ASN A 336 10.65 -1.97 14.04
C ASN A 336 10.69 -2.55 12.61
N SER A 337 9.67 -2.26 11.78
CA SER A 337 9.68 -2.69 10.38
C SER A 337 10.81 -2.06 9.56
N THR A 338 11.17 -0.80 9.84
CA THR A 338 12.23 -0.09 9.12
C THR A 338 13.58 -0.77 9.33
N ILE A 339 13.93 -1.15 10.56
CA ILE A 339 15.18 -1.86 10.85
C ILE A 339 15.27 -3.17 10.06
N HIS A 340 14.22 -3.99 10.12
CA HIS A 340 14.18 -5.26 9.41
C HIS A 340 14.22 -5.10 7.89
N ASN A 341 13.51 -4.10 7.36
CA ASN A 341 13.52 -3.83 5.92
C ASN A 341 14.87 -3.30 5.43
N LEU A 342 15.53 -2.45 6.22
CA LEU A 342 16.89 -1.97 5.90
C LEU A 342 17.90 -3.13 5.91
N MET A 343 17.77 -4.10 6.82
CA MET A 343 18.61 -5.31 6.81
C MET A 343 18.49 -6.08 5.50
N GLU A 344 17.27 -6.27 4.98
CA GLU A 344 17.05 -6.91 3.67
C GLU A 344 17.61 -6.07 2.52
N LEU A 345 17.40 -4.75 2.55
CA LEU A 345 17.86 -3.84 1.50
C LEU A 345 19.39 -3.78 1.39
N VAL A 346 20.12 -3.81 2.52
CA VAL A 346 21.60 -3.81 2.52
C VAL A 346 22.16 -5.05 1.80
N LEU A 347 21.42 -6.16 1.77
CA LEU A 347 21.83 -7.39 1.11
C LEU A 347 21.57 -7.40 -0.41
N ILE A 348 20.87 -6.40 -0.93
CA ILE A 348 20.65 -6.24 -2.38
C ILE A 348 21.90 -5.65 -3.01
N ARG A 349 22.62 -6.47 -3.81
CA ARG A 349 23.92 -6.13 -4.39
C ARG A 349 23.86 -5.14 -5.55
N ASP A 350 22.73 -5.06 -6.24
CA ASP A 350 22.59 -4.31 -7.49
C ASP A 350 21.77 -3.02 -7.32
N LEU A 351 21.83 -2.40 -6.14
CA LEU A 351 21.23 -1.08 -5.93
C LEU A 351 22.03 0.00 -6.67
N CYS A 352 21.33 0.92 -7.34
CA CYS A 352 21.95 1.94 -8.17
C CYS A 352 22.88 2.86 -7.36
N GLY A 353 24.08 3.14 -7.87
CA GLY A 353 25.00 4.16 -7.35
C GLY A 353 25.12 5.31 -8.34
N THR A 354 25.31 6.54 -7.83
CA THR A 354 25.61 7.72 -8.65
C THR A 354 26.88 8.36 -8.11
N PHE A 355 27.91 8.50 -8.95
CA PHE A 355 29.23 9.00 -8.55
C PHE A 355 29.81 8.20 -7.36
N CYS A 356 30.56 8.82 -6.44
CA CYS A 356 31.11 8.23 -5.22
C CYS A 356 30.06 7.87 -4.15
N PHE A 357 28.75 8.00 -4.45
CA PHE A 357 27.68 7.66 -3.53
C PHE A 357 27.01 6.34 -3.93
N SER A 358 27.18 5.33 -3.07
CA SER A 358 26.50 4.04 -3.19
C SER A 358 25.19 4.08 -2.41
N MET A 359 24.06 3.76 -3.04
CA MET A 359 22.78 3.61 -2.31
C MET A 359 22.86 2.54 -1.24
N GLN A 360 23.59 1.45 -1.48
CA GLN A 360 23.80 0.42 -0.48
C GLN A 360 24.55 0.98 0.75
N PHE A 361 25.53 1.86 0.55
CA PHE A 361 26.21 2.55 1.64
C PHE A 361 25.28 3.52 2.38
N VAL A 362 24.44 4.28 1.68
CA VAL A 362 23.45 5.17 2.29
C VAL A 362 22.48 4.37 3.18
N ILE A 363 21.93 3.27 2.67
CA ILE A 363 21.01 2.39 3.42
C ILE A 363 21.71 1.78 4.63
N PHE A 364 22.98 1.36 4.49
CA PHE A 364 23.78 0.90 5.63
C PHE A 364 23.95 1.98 6.70
N MET A 365 24.28 3.21 6.28
CA MET A 365 24.39 4.35 7.21
C MET A 365 23.05 4.69 7.87
N GLU A 366 21.93 4.55 7.16
CA GLU A 366 20.58 4.73 7.72
C GLU A 366 20.24 3.65 8.75
N LEU A 367 20.62 2.39 8.50
CA LEU A 367 20.46 1.28 9.44
C LEU A 367 21.26 1.54 10.73
N VAL A 368 22.55 1.87 10.61
CA VAL A 368 23.40 2.22 11.75
C VAL A 368 22.85 3.44 12.49
N GLY A 369 22.45 4.48 11.74
CA GLY A 369 21.87 5.70 12.28
C GLY A 369 20.65 5.40 13.13
N THR A 370 19.69 4.62 12.61
CA THR A 370 18.44 4.26 13.31
C THR A 370 18.70 3.62 14.67
N VAL A 371 19.73 2.79 14.79
CA VAL A 371 20.11 2.12 16.05
C VAL A 371 20.86 3.06 17.01
N VAL A 372 21.68 3.98 16.48
CA VAL A 372 22.54 4.87 17.27
C VAL A 372 21.83 6.16 17.72
N LEU A 373 20.71 6.54 17.08
CA LEU A 373 19.96 7.78 17.37
C LEU A 373 19.69 8.04 18.88
N PRO A 374 19.27 7.06 19.70
CA PRO A 374 19.05 7.27 21.14
C PRO A 374 20.32 7.64 21.91
N ALA A 375 21.45 7.05 21.54
CA ALA A 375 22.74 7.40 22.13
C ALA A 375 23.18 8.80 21.66
N ALA A 376 23.02 9.10 20.37
CA ALA A 376 23.41 10.38 19.80
C ALA A 376 22.68 11.56 20.45
N ILE A 377 21.36 11.46 20.67
CA ILE A 377 20.60 12.53 21.34
C ILE A 377 20.96 12.64 22.84
N SER A 378 21.25 11.52 23.50
CA SER A 378 21.71 11.52 24.90
C SER A 378 23.06 12.23 25.04
N PHE A 379 24.02 11.96 24.14
CA PHE A 379 25.30 12.66 24.10
C PHE A 379 25.16 14.14 23.72
N THR A 380 24.22 14.47 22.84
CA THR A 380 23.90 15.86 22.50
C THR A 380 23.41 16.64 23.71
N LEU A 381 22.47 16.08 24.47
CA LEU A 381 21.98 16.69 25.71
C LEU A 381 23.09 16.81 26.76
N TYR A 382 23.92 15.77 26.92
CA TYR A 382 25.09 15.80 27.81
C TYR A 382 26.07 16.92 27.44
N LEU A 383 26.40 17.07 26.15
CA LEU A 383 27.28 18.13 25.65
C LEU A 383 26.72 19.53 25.93
N ILE A 384 25.41 19.71 25.75
CA ILE A 384 24.75 20.98 26.05
C ILE A 384 24.85 21.28 27.56
N VAL A 385 24.53 20.31 28.42
CA VAL A 385 24.58 20.51 29.88
C VAL A 385 26.00 20.80 30.36
N ILE A 386 27.00 20.04 29.92
CA ILE A 386 28.38 20.21 30.38
C ILE A 386 28.98 21.54 29.92
N SER A 387 28.48 22.12 28.82
CA SER A 387 28.92 23.43 28.34
C SER A 387 28.59 24.59 29.28
N PHE A 388 27.63 24.41 30.20
CA PHE A 388 27.31 25.37 31.25
C PHE A 388 28.09 25.16 32.55
N ILE A 389 28.75 24.00 32.70
CA ILE A 389 29.39 23.58 33.95
C ILE A 389 30.91 23.66 33.86
N ILE A 390 31.49 23.25 32.73
CA ILE A 390 32.94 23.12 32.56
C ILE A 390 33.52 24.28 31.77
N THR A 391 34.65 24.80 32.26
CA THR A 391 35.52 25.73 31.55
C THR A 391 36.87 25.06 31.22
N PRO A 392 37.39 25.15 29.99
CA PRO A 392 36.86 25.92 28.86
C PRO A 392 35.66 25.24 28.19
N VAL A 393 34.72 26.06 27.71
CA VAL A 393 33.52 25.59 27.00
C VAL A 393 33.93 24.86 25.70
N PRO A 394 33.34 23.70 25.38
CA PRO A 394 33.66 22.95 24.15
C PRO A 394 33.03 23.62 22.91
N ILE A 395 33.64 24.71 22.44
CA ILE A 395 33.10 25.54 21.34
C ILE A 395 33.05 24.76 20.01
N ILE A 396 34.09 23.99 19.67
CA ILE A 396 34.15 23.27 18.38
C ILE A 396 32.98 22.27 18.24
N PRO A 397 32.71 21.37 19.21
CA PRO A 397 31.53 20.51 19.18
C PRO A 397 30.20 21.26 19.08
N LEU A 398 30.05 22.39 19.78
CA LEU A 398 28.82 23.18 19.74
C LEU A 398 28.60 23.84 18.37
N LEU A 399 29.67 24.34 17.73
CA LEU A 399 29.58 24.88 16.37
C LEU A 399 29.23 23.80 15.34
N LEU A 400 29.81 22.60 15.47
CA LEU A 400 29.47 21.46 14.62
C LEU A 400 28.00 21.04 14.82
N LEU A 401 27.53 20.99 16.06
CA LEU A 401 26.13 20.67 16.37
C LEU A 401 25.18 21.72 15.76
N ALA A 402 25.49 23.00 15.92
CA ALA A 402 24.71 24.10 15.33
C ALA A 402 24.69 24.00 13.79
N ALA A 403 25.81 23.62 13.17
CA ALA A 403 25.88 23.39 11.73
C ALA A 403 25.02 22.20 11.30
N ILE A 404 25.12 21.04 11.96
CA ILE A 404 24.35 19.83 11.61
C ILE A 404 22.84 20.07 11.75
N LEU A 405 22.41 20.68 12.86
CA LEU A 405 20.98 20.94 13.10
C LEU A 405 20.46 22.15 12.31
N GLY A 406 21.31 23.12 12.00
CA GLY A 406 20.94 24.36 11.30
C GLY A 406 21.01 24.27 9.76
N LEU A 407 21.87 23.41 9.21
CA LEU A 407 22.02 23.25 7.75
C LEU A 407 20.71 22.90 7.04
N PRO A 408 19.85 22.00 7.57
CA PRO A 408 18.53 21.76 6.98
C PRO A 408 17.68 23.03 6.85
N ALA A 409 17.76 23.98 7.80
CA ALA A 409 17.01 25.23 7.74
C ALA A 409 17.42 26.07 6.53
N ILE A 410 18.73 26.15 6.27
CA ILE A 410 19.30 26.86 5.12
C ILE A 410 18.84 26.21 3.83
N LEU A 411 18.93 24.88 3.74
CA LEU A 411 18.49 24.13 2.56
C LEU A 411 17.01 24.37 2.26
N ILE A 412 16.15 24.36 3.28
CA ILE A 412 14.71 24.60 3.13
C ILE A 412 14.42 26.03 2.67
N LEU A 413 15.10 27.02 3.24
CA LEU A 413 14.96 28.41 2.80
C LEU A 413 15.33 28.57 1.34
N MET A 414 16.41 27.92 0.89
CA MET A 414 16.87 27.96 -0.49
C MET A 414 15.93 27.22 -1.47
N THR A 415 15.43 26.04 -1.10
CA THR A 415 14.61 25.19 -1.99
C THR A 415 13.12 25.54 -1.93
N SER A 416 12.52 25.57 -0.75
CA SER A 416 11.08 25.73 -0.57
C SER A 416 10.63 27.19 -0.67
N ARG A 417 11.52 28.15 -0.36
CA ARG A 417 11.23 29.60 -0.22
C ARG A 417 10.05 29.93 0.72
N LYS A 418 9.55 28.94 1.47
CA LYS A 418 8.41 29.06 2.38
C LYS A 418 8.92 29.07 3.81
N VAL A 419 8.98 30.27 4.39
CA VAL A 419 9.42 30.51 5.78
C VAL A 419 8.63 29.68 6.80
N VAL A 420 7.39 29.31 6.48
CA VAL A 420 6.54 28.44 7.31
C VAL A 420 7.24 27.12 7.67
N TYR A 421 8.04 26.53 6.78
CA TYR A 421 8.76 25.28 7.08
C TYR A 421 9.89 25.47 8.09
N VAL A 422 10.47 26.68 8.20
CA VAL A 422 11.45 27.00 9.25
C VAL A 422 10.76 27.03 10.62
N GLY A 423 9.53 27.56 10.69
CA GLY A 423 8.72 27.48 11.91
C GLY A 423 8.41 26.04 12.34
N TRP A 424 8.01 25.19 11.38
CA TRP A 424 7.80 23.75 11.64
C TRP A 424 9.09 23.03 12.03
N MET A 425 10.22 23.41 11.45
CA MET A 425 11.53 22.91 11.84
C MET A 425 11.84 23.27 13.31
N GLY A 426 11.54 24.50 13.74
CA GLY A 426 11.69 24.89 15.15
C GLY A 426 10.90 23.97 16.09
N MET A 427 9.63 23.70 15.78
CA MET A 427 8.81 22.74 16.54
C MET A 427 9.42 21.33 16.56
N TYR A 428 9.99 20.90 15.42
CA TYR A 428 10.65 19.60 15.32
C TYR A 428 11.92 19.53 16.17
N LEU A 429 12.77 20.56 16.14
CA LEU A 429 13.99 20.65 16.95
C LEU A 429 13.68 20.54 18.44
N LEU A 430 12.63 21.21 18.92
CA LEU A 430 12.17 21.10 20.31
C LEU A 430 11.70 19.68 20.66
N SER A 431 11.16 18.96 19.69
CA SER A 431 10.68 17.58 19.86
C SER A 431 11.73 16.50 19.58
N LEU A 432 13.00 16.85 19.31
CA LEU A 432 14.06 15.87 19.06
C LEU A 432 14.22 14.80 20.16
N PRO A 433 14.09 15.11 21.46
CA PRO A 433 14.11 14.07 22.49
C PRO A 433 12.98 13.05 22.32
N ILE A 434 11.81 13.47 21.83
CA ILE A 434 10.70 12.56 21.55
C ILE A 434 11.06 11.66 20.36
N TRP A 435 11.50 12.27 19.25
CA TRP A 435 11.80 11.57 18.00
C TRP A 435 12.99 10.62 18.08
N ASN A 436 14.06 11.03 18.76
CA ASN A 436 15.33 10.29 18.76
C ASN A 436 15.54 9.46 20.03
N PHE A 437 14.79 9.69 21.11
CA PHE A 437 14.92 8.91 22.35
C PHE A 437 13.63 8.18 22.72
N VAL A 438 12.54 8.91 23.01
CA VAL A 438 11.30 8.30 23.54
C VAL A 438 10.71 7.27 22.58
N LEU A 439 10.52 7.64 21.31
CA LEU A 439 9.92 6.75 20.32
C LEU A 439 10.80 5.52 20.00
N PRO A 440 12.12 5.65 19.71
CA PRO A 440 12.94 4.48 19.43
C PRO A 440 13.15 3.58 20.64
N VAL A 441 13.36 4.14 21.84
CA VAL A 441 13.49 3.32 23.07
C VAL A 441 12.20 2.56 23.35
N TYR A 442 11.04 3.21 23.21
CA TYR A 442 9.76 2.52 23.33
C TYR A 442 9.61 1.39 22.30
N ALA A 443 10.02 1.66 21.05
CA ALA A 443 9.96 0.69 19.97
C ALA A 443 10.85 -0.55 20.22
N PHE A 444 12.08 -0.33 20.69
CA PHE A 444 13.03 -1.38 21.05
C PHE A 444 12.60 -2.16 22.28
N TRP A 445 11.95 -1.50 23.24
CA TRP A 445 11.41 -2.16 24.43
C TRP A 445 10.22 -3.07 24.10
N HIS A 446 9.44 -2.71 23.07
CA HIS A 446 8.27 -3.47 22.61
C HIS A 446 8.51 -4.07 21.22
N PHE A 447 9.72 -4.58 21.00
CA PHE A 447 10.14 -5.06 19.68
C PHE A 447 9.43 -6.35 19.24
N ASP A 448 8.87 -7.08 20.21
CA ASP A 448 8.06 -8.28 20.05
C ASP A 448 6.54 -8.01 20.05
N ASP A 449 6.12 -6.75 20.15
CA ASP A 449 4.70 -6.37 20.15
C ASP A 449 4.17 -6.11 18.74
N PHE A 450 3.44 -7.10 18.22
CA PHE A 450 2.77 -7.09 16.92
C PHE A 450 1.31 -6.61 16.98
N SER A 451 0.85 -6.11 18.13
CA SER A 451 -0.48 -5.52 18.23
C SER A 451 -0.63 -4.28 17.35
N TRP A 452 -1.87 -3.96 16.98
CA TRP A 452 -2.19 -2.70 16.36
C TRP A 452 -2.74 -1.78 17.45
N GLY A 453 -1.97 -0.81 17.93
CA GLY A 453 -2.54 0.27 18.74
C GLY A 453 -3.41 1.11 17.84
N GLN A 454 -4.71 1.05 18.10
CA GLN A 454 -5.71 1.48 17.13
C GLN A 454 -5.88 2.99 17.17
N THR A 455 -5.88 3.62 15.99
CA THR A 455 -6.38 4.99 15.81
C THR A 455 -7.92 5.03 15.84
N ARG A 456 -8.57 3.88 15.65
CA ARG A 456 -10.03 3.70 15.74
C ARG A 456 -10.32 2.38 16.43
N LYS A 457 -10.94 2.44 17.60
CA LYS A 457 -11.36 1.23 18.29
C LYS A 457 -12.52 0.54 17.56
N VAL A 458 -12.52 -0.78 17.53
CA VAL A 458 -13.58 -1.63 16.96
C VAL A 458 -14.41 -2.20 18.12
N GLN A 459 -15.74 -2.17 18.00
CA GLN A 459 -16.63 -2.51 19.11
C GLN A 459 -16.47 -3.99 19.52
N GLY A 460 -16.25 -4.25 20.82
CA GLY A 460 -16.19 -5.62 21.39
C GLY A 460 -14.77 -6.20 21.61
N GLU A 461 -13.76 -5.34 21.71
CA GLU A 461 -12.35 -5.77 21.81
C GLU A 461 -11.97 -6.30 23.20
N GLY A 462 -11.29 -7.46 23.21
CA GLY A 462 -10.53 -7.99 24.36
C GLY A 462 -9.02 -7.84 24.12
N ASP A 463 -8.19 -8.29 25.07
CA ASP A 463 -6.74 -8.00 25.12
C ASP A 463 -6.01 -8.35 23.78
N PRO A 464 -5.15 -7.47 23.21
CA PRO A 464 -4.61 -7.61 21.84
C PRO A 464 -3.60 -8.74 21.62
N LYS A 465 -3.25 -9.50 22.66
CA LYS A 465 -2.11 -10.43 22.64
C LYS A 465 -2.35 -11.74 21.87
N THR A 466 -3.59 -12.04 21.48
CA THR A 466 -3.97 -13.38 20.99
C THR A 466 -4.56 -13.46 19.57
N ASP A 467 -4.87 -12.34 18.91
CA ASP A 467 -5.83 -12.35 17.78
C ASP A 467 -5.31 -11.92 16.40
N VAL A 468 -4.00 -11.69 16.22
CA VAL A 468 -3.48 -11.17 14.92
C VAL A 468 -3.46 -12.24 13.82
N HIS A 469 -3.33 -13.51 14.18
CA HIS A 469 -3.64 -14.66 13.33
C HIS A 469 -4.10 -15.76 14.29
N GLY A 470 -5.40 -16.06 14.28
CA GLY A 470 -5.97 -17.11 15.12
C GLY A 470 -5.11 -18.37 15.06
N GLY A 471 -4.90 -19.01 16.21
CA GLY A 471 -4.03 -20.18 16.34
C GLY A 471 -4.33 -21.27 15.30
N LYS A 472 -3.39 -22.22 15.18
CA LYS A 472 -3.45 -23.37 14.26
C LYS A 472 -4.61 -24.33 14.59
N GLU A 473 -5.84 -23.88 14.53
CA GLU A 473 -7.04 -24.69 14.75
C GLU A 473 -7.57 -25.21 13.41
N GLY A 474 -7.68 -26.53 13.33
CA GLY A 474 -8.15 -27.26 12.15
C GLY A 474 -7.13 -27.34 11.01
N GLU A 475 -7.35 -28.31 10.12
CA GLU A 475 -6.55 -28.49 8.91
C GLU A 475 -7.19 -27.78 7.70
N PHE A 476 -6.35 -27.28 6.80
CA PHE A 476 -6.82 -26.72 5.53
C PHE A 476 -7.16 -27.84 4.56
N ASP A 477 -8.46 -27.96 4.23
CA ASP A 477 -8.93 -28.88 3.20
C ASP A 477 -8.96 -28.18 1.84
N SER A 478 -7.94 -28.43 1.03
CA SER A 478 -7.80 -27.86 -0.32
C SER A 478 -8.88 -28.35 -1.30
N SER A 479 -9.53 -29.48 -1.03
CA SER A 479 -10.56 -30.04 -1.91
C SER A 479 -11.83 -29.19 -1.98
N LYS A 480 -12.05 -28.33 -0.98
CA LYS A 480 -13.19 -27.40 -0.90
C LYS A 480 -13.09 -26.24 -1.89
N ILE A 481 -11.91 -25.99 -2.47
CA ILE A 481 -11.68 -24.89 -3.40
C ILE A 481 -11.32 -25.46 -4.76
N VAL A 482 -12.30 -25.44 -5.66
CA VAL A 482 -12.15 -25.92 -7.02
C VAL A 482 -11.32 -24.92 -7.83
N MET A 483 -10.18 -25.38 -8.36
CA MET A 483 -9.30 -24.58 -9.21
C MET A 483 -9.46 -25.00 -10.67
N LYS A 484 -9.94 -24.10 -11.53
CA LYS A 484 -10.19 -24.34 -12.96
C LYS A 484 -9.68 -23.19 -13.81
N LYS A 485 -9.41 -23.43 -15.09
CA LYS A 485 -9.15 -22.34 -16.04
C LYS A 485 -10.43 -21.54 -16.27
N TRP A 486 -10.29 -20.26 -16.65
CA TRP A 486 -11.44 -19.39 -16.92
C TRP A 486 -12.40 -19.99 -17.96
N CYS A 487 -11.86 -20.56 -19.04
CA CYS A 487 -12.65 -21.16 -20.12
C CYS A 487 -13.48 -22.37 -19.67
N GLU A 488 -13.02 -23.10 -18.64
CA GLU A 488 -13.74 -24.24 -18.07
C GLU A 488 -14.92 -23.75 -17.22
N PHE A 489 -14.70 -22.72 -16.38
CA PHE A 489 -15.78 -22.08 -15.63
C PHE A 489 -16.86 -21.50 -16.53
N GLU A 490 -16.47 -20.78 -17.60
CA GLU A 490 -17.44 -20.22 -18.55
C GLU A 490 -18.21 -21.31 -19.30
N ARG A 491 -17.54 -22.39 -19.71
CA ARG A 491 -18.20 -23.53 -20.35
C ARG A 491 -19.28 -24.11 -19.42
N GLU A 492 -18.97 -24.33 -18.16
CA GLU A 492 -19.93 -24.86 -17.18
C GLU A 492 -21.09 -23.90 -16.92
N LYS A 493 -20.80 -22.60 -16.80
CA LYS A 493 -21.83 -21.56 -16.63
C LYS A 493 -22.78 -21.53 -17.82
N ARG A 494 -22.26 -21.55 -19.05
CA ARG A 494 -23.08 -21.58 -20.28
C ARG A 494 -23.93 -22.84 -20.39
N ILE A 495 -23.38 -24.01 -20.04
CA ILE A 495 -24.14 -25.27 -19.99
C ILE A 495 -25.28 -25.16 -18.97
N LYS A 496 -25.03 -24.63 -17.77
CA LYS A 496 -26.08 -24.40 -16.77
C LYS A 496 -27.17 -23.43 -17.24
N LEU A 497 -26.81 -22.45 -18.07
CA LEU A 497 -27.74 -21.50 -18.67
C LEU A 497 -28.42 -22.01 -19.97
N GLY A 498 -28.13 -23.24 -20.41
CA GLY A 498 -28.70 -23.81 -21.64
C GLY A 498 -28.15 -23.22 -22.95
N LEU A 499 -27.01 -22.54 -22.90
CA LEU A 499 -26.37 -21.88 -24.06
C LEU A 499 -25.30 -22.82 -24.66
N THR A 500 -25.66 -23.66 -25.64
CA THR A 500 -24.82 -24.75 -26.16
C THR A 500 -24.00 -24.44 -27.43
N ASN A 501 -24.00 -23.21 -27.95
CA ASN A 501 -23.29 -22.89 -29.19
C ASN A 501 -21.89 -22.27 -28.99
N GLY A 502 -20.86 -22.97 -29.48
CA GLY A 502 -19.58 -22.44 -29.98
C GLY A 502 -18.57 -21.90 -28.96
N ILE A 503 -17.53 -22.69 -28.65
CA ILE A 503 -16.30 -22.23 -27.98
C ILE A 503 -15.24 -22.00 -29.05
N THR A 504 -15.33 -20.88 -29.75
CA THR A 504 -14.26 -20.43 -30.65
C THR A 504 -14.10 -18.92 -30.49
N GLY A 505 -13.00 -18.50 -29.87
CA GLY A 505 -12.40 -17.18 -30.12
C GLY A 505 -12.62 -16.01 -29.14
N TRP A 506 -13.29 -16.16 -27.99
CA TRP A 506 -13.70 -14.97 -27.21
C TRP A 506 -12.62 -14.36 -26.28
N TYR A 507 -11.63 -15.12 -25.84
CA TYR A 507 -10.52 -14.61 -25.03
C TYR A 507 -9.25 -15.42 -25.33
N GLN A 508 -8.24 -14.76 -25.89
CA GLN A 508 -6.87 -15.25 -25.94
C GLN A 508 -6.03 -14.29 -25.09
N PRO A 509 -5.26 -14.78 -24.11
CA PRO A 509 -4.36 -13.95 -23.32
C PRO A 509 -3.39 -13.18 -24.22
N MET A 510 -3.09 -11.93 -23.87
CA MET A 510 -2.16 -11.10 -24.64
C MET A 510 -0.75 -11.71 -24.77
N SER A 511 -0.36 -12.61 -23.86
CA SER A 511 0.88 -13.40 -23.96
C SER A 511 0.93 -14.33 -25.18
N ASN A 512 -0.23 -14.77 -25.68
CA ASN A 512 -0.35 -15.71 -26.79
C ASN A 512 -0.50 -15.00 -28.15
N MET A 513 -0.95 -13.74 -28.19
CA MET A 513 -1.07 -12.98 -29.44
C MET A 513 0.28 -12.71 -30.12
N ALA A 514 1.36 -12.59 -29.33
CA ALA A 514 2.70 -12.31 -29.86
C ALA A 514 3.39 -13.53 -30.51
N GLN A 515 2.70 -14.69 -30.60
CA GLN A 515 3.15 -15.85 -31.38
C GLN A 515 2.47 -15.96 -32.76
N ASP A 516 1.31 -15.32 -32.97
CA ASP A 516 0.52 -15.50 -34.21
C ASP A 516 0.93 -14.54 -35.34
N ASP A 517 1.57 -13.41 -35.03
CA ASP A 517 2.03 -12.43 -36.04
C ASP A 517 3.24 -12.91 -36.88
N GLY A 518 3.74 -14.13 -36.64
CA GLY A 518 4.89 -14.72 -37.34
C GLY A 518 4.57 -15.77 -38.40
N ALA A 519 3.31 -16.23 -38.51
CA ALA A 519 2.97 -17.41 -39.32
C ALA A 519 2.24 -17.11 -40.66
N GLY A 520 2.09 -15.84 -41.05
CA GLY A 520 1.26 -15.44 -42.19
C GLY A 520 1.97 -14.86 -43.42
N ALA A 521 3.30 -14.76 -43.44
CA ALA A 521 4.05 -14.20 -44.57
C ALA A 521 4.92 -15.29 -45.22
N GLY A 522 4.29 -16.16 -45.99
CA GLY A 522 4.99 -17.23 -46.70
C GLY A 522 4.06 -18.15 -47.49
N MET A 523 3.37 -17.61 -48.49
CA MET A 523 3.06 -18.27 -49.77
C MET A 523 2.69 -17.22 -50.82
#